data_AF-H0A2Q7-F1
#
_entry.id   AF-H0A2Q7-F1
#
_cell.length_a   1.000
_cell.length_b   1.000
_cell.length_c   1.000
_cell.angle_alpha   90.00
_cell.angle_beta   90.00
_cell.angle_gamma   90.00
#
_symmetry.space_group_name_H-M   'P 1'
#
loop_
_entity.id
_entity.type
_entity.pdbx_description
1 polymer ?
#
loop_
_entity_poly.entity_id
_entity_poly.type
_entity_poly.pdbx_seq_one_letter_code
_entity_poly.pdbx_strand_id
1 'polypeptide(L)'
;MPDHSIPIRDALRAVAEDLRANEMLPVAVQFGADDVARSPDLMGALHAMTKTVLALRDAKQASHAALERAEAALTDALVESGAYQLRTEHHVVTAVENRPRPIVTDQTAIPPSLMRQRDPEPDMAAIKNLISAGQSVPGVTLNNPQPHLRIAAKKA
;
A
#
# COMPACT_ATOMS: atom_id res chain seq x y z
N MET A 1 36.20 9.51 -10.13
CA MET A 1 34.90 8.91 -9.76
C MET A 1 33.84 9.54 -10.66
N PRO A 2 32.92 8.77 -11.26
CA PRO A 2 31.85 9.34 -12.06
C PRO A 2 30.92 10.18 -11.19
N ASP A 3 30.56 11.37 -11.67
CA ASP A 3 29.57 12.23 -11.02
C ASP A 3 28.17 11.66 -11.27
N HIS A 4 27.67 10.92 -10.28
CA HIS A 4 26.34 10.31 -10.34
C HIS A 4 25.20 11.32 -10.11
N SER A 5 25.48 12.61 -9.89
CA SER A 5 24.44 13.61 -9.60
C SER A 5 23.58 13.96 -10.81
N ILE A 6 24.18 13.97 -12.00
CA ILE A 6 23.52 14.28 -13.28
C ILE A 6 22.44 13.23 -13.63
N PRO A 7 22.75 11.91 -13.69
CA PRO A 7 21.74 10.91 -14.06
C PRO A 7 20.59 10.81 -13.04
N ILE A 8 20.86 11.07 -11.74
CA ILE A 8 19.80 11.07 -10.72
C ILE A 8 18.88 12.27 -10.91
N ARG A 9 19.42 13.46 -11.19
CA ARG A 9 18.61 14.66 -11.42
C ARG A 9 17.74 14.53 -12.67
N ASP A 10 18.26 13.94 -13.73
CA ASP A 10 17.51 13.71 -14.97
C ASP A 10 16.37 12.70 -14.74
N ALA A 11 16.61 11.64 -13.96
CA ALA A 11 15.56 10.70 -13.56
C ALA A 11 14.45 11.37 -12.72
N LEU A 12 14.81 12.24 -11.77
CA LEU A 12 13.82 12.99 -10.99
C LEU A 12 12.98 13.94 -11.86
N ARG A 13 13.60 14.58 -12.87
CA ARG A 13 12.90 15.46 -13.80
C ARG A 13 11.93 14.70 -14.70
N ALA A 14 12.33 13.54 -15.23
CA ALA A 14 11.45 12.70 -16.03
C ALA A 14 10.17 12.30 -15.26
N VAL A 15 10.33 11.88 -13.99
CA VAL A 15 9.18 11.57 -13.14
C VAL A 15 8.31 12.81 -12.88
N ALA A 16 8.91 13.99 -12.71
CA ALA A 16 8.16 15.23 -12.53
C ALA A 16 7.37 15.62 -13.78
N GLU A 17 7.92 15.40 -14.98
CA GLU A 17 7.21 15.62 -16.25
C GLU A 17 6.00 14.68 -16.38
N ASP A 18 6.16 13.40 -16.06
CA ASP A 18 5.06 12.43 -16.05
C ASP A 18 3.95 12.82 -15.06
N LEU A 19 4.32 13.23 -13.84
CA LEU A 19 3.36 13.69 -12.84
C LEU A 19 2.65 14.98 -13.28
N ARG A 20 3.36 15.90 -13.94
CA ARG A 20 2.77 17.14 -14.46
C ARG A 20 1.79 16.87 -15.60
N ALA A 21 2.05 15.89 -16.44
CA ALA A 21 1.16 15.52 -17.55
C ALA A 21 -0.17 14.89 -17.07
N ASN A 22 -0.25 14.47 -15.81
CA ASN A 22 -1.46 13.86 -15.26
C ASN A 22 -2.42 14.91 -14.67
N GLU A 23 -3.45 15.26 -15.44
CA GLU A 23 -4.47 16.25 -15.07
C GLU A 23 -5.36 15.82 -13.89
N MET A 24 -5.40 14.53 -13.56
CA MET A 24 -6.20 14.01 -12.44
C MET A 24 -5.50 14.16 -11.09
N LEU A 25 -4.23 14.57 -11.08
CA LEU A 25 -3.49 14.75 -9.83
C LEU A 25 -3.84 16.07 -9.14
N PRO A 26 -3.79 16.11 -7.80
CA PRO A 26 -4.02 17.35 -7.05
C PRO A 26 -3.04 18.44 -7.46
N VAL A 27 -3.50 19.69 -7.46
CA VAL A 27 -2.69 20.87 -7.78
C VAL A 27 -1.40 20.94 -6.94
N ALA A 28 -1.44 20.50 -5.68
CA ALA A 28 -0.25 20.43 -4.81
C ALA A 28 0.85 19.50 -5.35
N VAL A 29 0.49 18.43 -6.05
CA VAL A 29 1.43 17.50 -6.69
C VAL A 29 2.04 18.14 -7.94
N GLN A 30 1.24 18.88 -8.71
CA GLN A 30 1.72 19.62 -9.88
C GLN A 30 2.72 20.72 -9.49
N PHE A 31 2.46 21.45 -8.39
CA PHE A 31 3.41 22.43 -7.86
C PHE A 31 4.73 21.78 -7.42
N GLY A 32 4.66 20.62 -6.74
CA GLY A 32 5.86 19.89 -6.35
C GLY A 32 6.68 19.40 -7.55
N ALA A 33 6.02 18.92 -8.60
CA ALA A 33 6.66 18.53 -9.85
C ALA A 33 7.33 19.72 -10.58
N ASP A 34 6.67 20.88 -10.62
CA ASP A 34 7.26 22.11 -11.15
C ASP A 34 8.49 22.56 -10.36
N ASP A 35 8.47 22.42 -9.04
CA ASP A 35 9.63 22.72 -8.18
C ASP A 35 10.82 21.78 -8.45
N VAL A 36 10.56 20.49 -8.74
CA VAL A 36 11.62 19.55 -9.15
C VAL A 36 12.26 19.99 -10.47
N ALA A 37 11.44 20.38 -11.45
CA ALA A 37 11.93 20.82 -12.76
C ALA A 37 12.80 22.10 -12.67
N ARG A 38 12.45 23.01 -11.75
CA ARG A 38 13.13 24.31 -11.54
C ARG A 38 14.30 24.25 -10.57
N SER A 39 14.54 23.12 -9.92
CA SER A 39 15.57 23.02 -8.89
C SER A 39 16.99 23.19 -9.48
N PRO A 40 17.82 24.08 -8.89
CA PRO A 40 19.16 24.39 -9.41
C PRO A 40 20.17 23.27 -9.15
N ASP A 41 19.96 22.48 -8.10
CA ASP A 41 20.85 21.41 -7.66
C ASP A 41 20.08 20.13 -7.28
N LEU A 42 20.83 19.04 -7.08
CA LEU A 42 20.28 17.72 -6.75
C LEU A 42 19.53 17.70 -5.41
N MET A 43 20.02 18.41 -4.38
CA MET A 43 19.37 18.43 -3.07
C MET A 43 18.04 19.18 -3.10
N GLY A 44 17.97 20.27 -3.87
CA GLY A 44 16.74 20.97 -4.18
C GLY A 44 15.73 20.05 -4.88
N ALA A 45 16.18 19.31 -5.90
CA ALA A 45 15.33 18.36 -6.63
C ALA A 45 14.83 17.21 -5.74
N LEU A 46 15.68 16.67 -4.86
CA LEU A 46 15.30 15.63 -3.89
C LEU A 46 14.29 16.16 -2.85
N HIS A 47 14.47 17.39 -2.36
CA HIS A 47 13.54 18.03 -1.43
C HIS A 47 12.18 18.29 -2.07
N ALA A 48 12.17 18.84 -3.30
CA ALA A 48 10.96 19.06 -4.07
C ALA A 48 10.24 17.73 -4.39
N MET A 49 10.98 16.70 -4.78
CA MET A 49 10.40 15.36 -5.01
C MET A 49 9.85 14.76 -3.71
N THR A 50 10.52 14.96 -2.57
CA THR A 50 10.01 14.51 -1.27
C THR A 50 8.68 15.16 -0.92
N LYS A 51 8.55 16.49 -1.11
CA LYS A 51 7.27 17.20 -0.93
C LYS A 51 6.19 16.66 -1.86
N THR A 52 6.54 16.40 -3.12
CA THR A 52 5.63 15.84 -4.12
C THR A 52 5.11 14.46 -3.68
N VAL A 53 5.99 13.59 -3.19
CA VAL A 53 5.62 12.27 -2.65
C VAL A 53 4.72 12.40 -1.42
N LEU A 54 4.98 13.36 -0.53
CA LEU A 54 4.11 13.60 0.63
C LEU A 54 2.71 14.09 0.21
N ALA A 55 2.62 15.04 -0.72
CA ALA A 55 1.34 15.52 -1.25
C ALA A 55 0.53 14.38 -1.90
N LEU A 56 1.19 13.48 -2.64
CA LEU A 56 0.55 12.28 -3.20
C LEU A 56 0.03 11.33 -2.10
N ARG A 57 0.76 11.16 -1.00
CA ARG A 57 0.31 10.34 0.13
C ARG A 57 -0.90 10.95 0.82
N ASP A 58 -0.89 12.26 1.04
CA ASP A 58 -2.01 12.97 1.66
C ASP A 58 -3.26 12.89 0.78
N ALA A 59 -3.10 13.09 -0.53
CA ALA A 59 -4.20 12.96 -1.50
C ALA A 59 -4.75 11.53 -1.56
N LYS A 60 -3.88 10.52 -1.54
CA LYS A 60 -4.29 9.10 -1.45
C LYS A 60 -5.09 8.86 -0.17
N GLN A 61 -4.61 9.34 0.97
CA GLN A 61 -5.29 9.17 2.25
C GLN A 61 -6.66 9.87 2.27
N ALA A 62 -6.73 11.10 1.76
CA ALA A 62 -7.99 11.84 1.64
C ALA A 62 -8.99 11.13 0.72
N SER A 63 -8.53 10.62 -0.43
CA SER A 63 -9.36 9.86 -1.36
C SER A 63 -9.87 8.56 -0.74
N HIS A 64 -9.03 7.85 0.01
CA HIS A 64 -9.43 6.64 0.73
C HIS A 64 -10.50 6.94 1.78
N ALA A 65 -10.31 7.98 2.60
CA ALA A 65 -11.30 8.40 3.59
C ALA A 65 -12.61 8.92 2.97
N ALA A 66 -12.55 9.51 1.77
CA ALA A 66 -13.75 9.90 1.03
C ALA A 66 -14.49 8.67 0.48
N LEU A 67 -13.75 7.69 -0.08
CA LEU A 67 -14.31 6.44 -0.56
C LEU A 67 -14.99 5.66 0.57
N GLU A 68 -14.32 5.48 1.72
CA GLU A 68 -14.89 4.79 2.88
C GLU A 68 -16.21 5.43 3.34
N ARG A 69 -16.27 6.77 3.35
CA ARG A 69 -17.50 7.50 3.69
C ARG A 69 -18.60 7.29 2.65
N ALA A 70 -18.26 7.27 1.37
CA ALA A 70 -19.23 7.02 0.30
C ALA A 70 -19.75 5.58 0.33
N GLU A 71 -18.89 4.60 0.58
CA GLU A 71 -19.26 3.19 0.73
C GLU A 71 -20.15 2.97 1.96
N ALA A 72 -19.83 3.60 3.09
CA ALA A 72 -20.67 3.57 4.29
C ALA A 72 -22.07 4.15 4.01
N ALA A 73 -22.13 5.36 3.44
CA ALA A 73 -23.40 6.00 3.10
C ALA A 73 -24.23 5.19 2.10
N LEU A 74 -23.58 4.57 1.10
CA LEU A 74 -24.26 3.69 0.15
C LEU A 74 -24.77 2.42 0.82
N THR A 75 -23.98 1.83 1.73
CA THR A 75 -24.39 0.63 2.48
C THR A 75 -25.61 0.93 3.34
N ASP A 76 -25.61 2.04 4.07
CA ASP A 76 -26.73 2.46 4.90
C ASP A 76 -28.00 2.65 4.04
N ALA A 77 -27.88 3.33 2.90
CA ALA A 77 -29.00 3.53 1.99
C ALA A 77 -29.56 2.20 1.40
N LEU A 78 -28.70 1.24 1.07
CA LEU A 78 -29.13 -0.08 0.56
C LEU A 78 -29.84 -0.90 1.64
N VAL A 79 -29.38 -0.82 2.89
CA VAL A 79 -30.02 -1.50 4.03
C VAL A 79 -31.36 -0.86 4.37
N GLU A 80 -31.42 0.47 4.51
CA GLU A 80 -32.66 1.20 4.85
C GLU A 80 -33.75 1.05 3.78
N SER A 81 -33.36 0.99 2.50
CA SER A 81 -34.29 0.79 1.39
C SER A 81 -34.72 -0.66 1.19
N GLY A 82 -34.05 -1.63 1.84
CA GLY A 82 -34.22 -3.06 1.59
C GLY A 82 -33.69 -3.53 0.22
N ALA A 83 -33.07 -2.65 -0.56
CA ALA A 83 -32.46 -2.97 -1.85
C ALA A 83 -31.02 -3.47 -1.66
N TYR A 84 -30.86 -4.62 -1.00
CA TYR A 84 -29.53 -5.17 -0.64
C TYR A 84 -28.60 -5.46 -1.82
N GLN A 85 -29.08 -5.43 -3.07
CA GLN A 85 -28.27 -5.62 -4.26
C GLN A 85 -28.61 -4.58 -5.33
N LEU A 86 -27.57 -3.92 -5.85
CA LEU A 86 -27.64 -3.00 -6.97
C LEU A 86 -26.72 -3.49 -8.09
N ARG A 87 -27.20 -3.47 -9.33
CA ARG A 87 -26.41 -3.81 -10.52
C ARG A 87 -26.20 -2.57 -11.38
N THR A 88 -24.97 -2.33 -11.78
CA THR A 88 -24.61 -1.35 -12.80
C THR A 88 -24.24 -2.07 -14.10
N GLU A 89 -23.86 -1.33 -15.15
CA GLU A 89 -23.44 -1.91 -16.43
C GLU A 89 -22.27 -2.91 -16.28
N HIS A 90 -21.39 -2.70 -15.30
CA HIS A 90 -20.15 -3.49 -15.15
C HIS A 90 -19.97 -4.10 -13.75
N HIS A 91 -20.79 -3.74 -12.76
CA HIS A 91 -20.55 -4.14 -11.37
C HIS A 91 -21.84 -4.54 -10.65
N VAL A 92 -21.70 -5.39 -9.63
CA VAL A 92 -22.76 -5.71 -8.68
C VAL A 92 -22.30 -5.27 -7.29
N VAL A 93 -23.08 -4.40 -6.66
CA VAL A 93 -22.88 -3.93 -5.28
C VAL A 93 -23.87 -4.67 -4.40
N THR A 94 -23.42 -5.27 -3.31
CA THR A 94 -24.29 -5.97 -2.36
C THR A 94 -24.00 -5.49 -0.95
N ALA A 95 -25.01 -5.00 -0.26
CA ALA A 95 -24.94 -4.70 1.17
C ALA A 95 -25.10 -6.00 1.95
N VAL A 96 -24.18 -6.25 2.89
CA VAL A 96 -24.18 -7.45 3.72
C VAL A 96 -24.35 -7.03 5.16
N GLU A 97 -25.40 -7.50 5.81
CA GLU A 97 -25.51 -7.38 7.27
C GLU A 97 -24.42 -8.20 7.93
N ASN A 98 -23.61 -7.56 8.78
CA ASN A 98 -22.60 -8.24 9.59
C ASN A 98 -23.28 -9.15 10.60
N ARG A 99 -23.62 -10.37 10.17
CA ARG A 99 -24.10 -11.41 11.08
C ARG A 99 -22.99 -11.72 12.10
N PRO A 100 -23.34 -11.88 13.39
CA PRO A 100 -22.36 -12.26 14.40
C PRO A 100 -21.58 -13.49 13.96
N ARG A 101 -20.26 -13.38 13.94
CA ARG A 101 -19.39 -14.53 13.68
C ARG A 101 -19.18 -15.29 14.99
N PRO A 102 -19.16 -16.63 14.97
CA PRO A 102 -18.76 -17.40 16.14
C PRO A 102 -17.37 -16.96 16.60
N ILE A 103 -17.23 -16.64 17.89
CA ILE A 103 -15.94 -16.38 18.53
C ILE A 103 -15.61 -17.63 19.37
N VAL A 104 -14.43 -18.19 19.17
CA VAL A 104 -13.92 -19.28 20.00
C VAL A 104 -13.42 -18.67 21.30
N THR A 105 -14.17 -18.85 22.39
CA THR A 105 -13.81 -18.36 23.72
C THR A 105 -12.94 -19.36 24.49
N ASP A 106 -13.14 -20.65 24.24
CA ASP A 106 -12.34 -21.74 24.78
C ASP A 106 -12.14 -22.80 23.69
N GLN A 107 -10.90 -22.96 23.25
CA GLN A 107 -10.55 -23.90 22.21
C GLN A 107 -10.61 -25.36 22.71
N THR A 108 -10.37 -25.61 24.01
CA THR A 108 -10.34 -26.96 24.57
C THR A 108 -11.73 -27.59 24.69
N ALA A 109 -12.77 -26.75 24.73
CA ALA A 109 -14.16 -27.16 24.77
C ALA A 109 -14.75 -27.50 23.39
N ILE A 110 -14.04 -27.22 22.29
CA ILE A 110 -14.53 -27.49 20.93
C ILE A 110 -14.31 -28.98 20.59
N PRO A 111 -15.35 -29.70 20.13
CA PRO A 111 -15.21 -31.08 19.69
C PRO A 111 -14.13 -31.25 18.62
N PRO A 112 -13.26 -32.28 18.69
CA PRO A 112 -12.23 -32.53 17.69
C PRO A 112 -12.78 -32.67 16.25
N SER A 113 -14.03 -33.11 16.08
CA SER A 113 -14.71 -33.22 14.78
C SER A 113 -14.96 -31.87 14.10
N LEU A 114 -14.96 -30.77 14.85
CA LEU A 114 -15.13 -29.41 14.35
C LEU A 114 -13.79 -28.67 14.26
N MET A 115 -12.68 -29.33 14.61
CA MET A 115 -11.34 -28.77 14.53
C MET A 115 -10.64 -29.24 13.25
N ARG A 116 -9.93 -28.31 12.60
CA ARG A 116 -8.97 -28.68 11.55
C ARG A 116 -7.66 -29.11 12.20
N GLN A 117 -7.09 -30.21 11.74
CA GLN A 117 -5.69 -30.50 12.05
C GLN A 117 -4.81 -29.54 11.24
N ARG A 118 -3.86 -28.89 11.91
CA ARG A 118 -2.94 -27.96 11.25
C ARG A 118 -1.87 -28.78 10.53
N ASP A 119 -1.62 -28.47 9.27
CA ASP A 119 -0.51 -29.03 8.52
C ASP A 119 0.83 -28.63 9.18
N PRO A 120 1.90 -29.42 9.00
CA PRO A 120 3.22 -29.05 9.48
C PRO A 120 3.66 -27.70 8.90
N GLU A 121 4.04 -26.76 9.76
CA GLU A 121 4.53 -25.45 9.33
C GLU A 121 6.05 -25.43 9.20
N PRO A 122 6.61 -24.80 8.15
CA PRO A 122 8.04 -24.62 8.02
C PRO A 122 8.61 -23.79 9.17
N ASP A 123 9.65 -24.30 9.83
CA ASP A 123 10.40 -23.53 10.83
C ASP A 123 11.33 -22.53 10.13
N MET A 124 10.84 -21.31 9.97
CA MET A 124 11.57 -20.23 9.30
C MET A 124 12.85 -19.83 10.04
N ALA A 125 12.94 -20.04 11.35
CA ALA A 125 14.16 -19.74 12.10
C ALA A 125 15.24 -20.77 11.78
N ALA A 126 14.88 -22.05 11.78
CA ALA A 126 15.79 -23.13 11.37
C ALA A 126 16.24 -22.97 9.91
N ILE A 127 15.31 -22.67 9.00
CA ILE A 127 15.60 -22.43 7.58
C ILE A 127 16.56 -21.24 7.42
N LYS A 128 16.31 -20.13 8.13
CA LYS A 128 17.18 -18.95 8.08
C LYS A 128 18.58 -19.25 8.59
N ASN A 129 18.71 -20.04 9.66
CA ASN A 129 20.01 -20.43 10.20
C ASN A 129 20.80 -21.27 9.20
N LEU A 130 20.15 -22.22 8.53
CA LEU A 130 20.76 -23.06 7.49
C LEU A 130 21.24 -22.23 6.28
N ILE A 131 20.40 -21.30 5.80
CA ILE A 131 20.75 -20.42 4.68
C ILE A 131 21.91 -19.48 5.07
N SER A 132 21.89 -18.95 6.29
CA SER A 132 22.95 -18.06 6.79
C SER A 132 24.29 -18.79 6.96
N ALA A 133 24.26 -20.11 7.22
CA ALA A 133 25.42 -20.98 7.26
C ALA A 133 25.91 -21.40 5.85
N GLY A 134 25.30 -20.88 4.78
CA GLY A 134 25.67 -21.19 3.39
C GLY A 134 25.10 -22.50 2.84
N GLN A 135 24.15 -23.13 3.55
CA GLN A 135 23.50 -24.35 3.08
C GLN A 135 22.22 -24.03 2.30
N SER A 136 21.98 -24.77 1.21
CA SER A 136 20.74 -24.67 0.44
C SER A 136 19.62 -25.50 1.08
N VAL A 137 18.43 -24.90 1.22
CA VAL A 137 17.21 -25.61 1.67
C VAL A 137 16.30 -25.84 0.46
N PRO A 138 16.00 -27.10 0.08
CA PRO A 138 15.08 -27.38 -1.03
C PRO A 138 13.71 -26.70 -0.83
N GLY A 139 13.20 -26.06 -1.88
CA GLY A 139 11.92 -25.35 -1.85
C GLY A 139 11.99 -23.93 -1.27
N VAL A 140 13.17 -23.43 -0.88
CA VAL A 140 13.35 -22.06 -0.37
C VAL A 140 14.22 -21.26 -1.33
N THR A 141 13.75 -20.08 -1.74
CA THR A 141 14.50 -19.13 -2.56
C THR A 141 14.58 -17.78 -1.85
N LEU A 142 15.73 -17.12 -1.90
CA LEU A 142 15.89 -15.78 -1.38
C LEU A 142 15.22 -14.78 -2.33
N ASN A 143 14.31 -13.98 -1.79
CA ASN A 143 13.87 -12.78 -2.48
C ASN A 143 14.98 -11.73 -2.33
N ASN A 144 15.47 -11.18 -3.44
CA ASN A 144 16.36 -10.01 -3.47
C ASN A 144 15.50 -8.76 -3.66
N PRO A 145 14.93 -8.17 -2.60
CA PRO A 145 14.11 -6.97 -2.75
C PRO A 145 14.96 -5.82 -3.28
N GLN A 146 14.41 -5.07 -4.23
CA GLN A 146 15.00 -3.79 -4.64
C GLN A 146 15.02 -2.81 -3.44
N PRO A 147 16.00 -1.90 -3.39
CA PRO A 147 15.98 -0.80 -2.43
C PRO A 147 14.66 -0.03 -2.51
N HIS A 148 14.06 0.29 -1.36
CA HIS A 148 12.78 1.01 -1.30
C HIS A 148 12.88 2.21 -0.35
N LEU A 149 12.06 3.23 -0.63
CA LEU A 149 11.98 4.43 0.19
C LEU A 149 11.19 4.17 1.47
N ARG A 150 11.80 4.44 2.63
CA ARG A 150 11.12 4.45 3.94
C ARG A 150 11.01 5.88 4.46
N ILE A 151 9.78 6.37 4.59
CA ILE A 151 9.47 7.67 5.21
C ILE A 151 8.87 7.40 6.59
N ALA A 152 9.47 7.95 7.64
CA ALA A 152 8.99 7.85 9.02
C ALA A 152 8.97 9.24 9.67
N ALA A 153 8.02 9.48 10.57
CA ALA A 153 7.97 10.72 11.34
C ALA A 153 9.17 10.80 12.30
N LYS A 154 9.81 11.96 12.39
CA LYS A 154 10.87 12.22 13.38
C LYS A 154 10.21 12.31 14.76
N LYS A 155 10.59 11.44 15.69
CA LYS A 155 10.19 11.59 17.10
C LYS A 155 10.81 12.89 17.65
N ALA A 156 9.98 13.69 18.32
CA ALA A 156 10.39 14.92 19.01
C ALA A 156 11.36 14.62 20.15
#